data_AF-A0AA39Q6I4-F1
#
_entry.id   AF-A0AA39Q6I4-F1
#
_cell.length_a   1.000
_cell.length_b   1.000
_cell.length_c   1.000
_cell.angle_alpha   90.00
_cell.angle_beta   90.00
_cell.angle_gamma   90.00
#
_symmetry.space_group_name_H-M   'P 1'
#
loop_
_entity.id
_entity.type
_entity.pdbx_description
1 polymer ?
#
loop_
_entity_poly.entity_id
_entity_poly.type
_entity_poly.pdbx_seq_one_letter_code
_entity_poly.pdbx_strand_id
1 'polypeptide(L)'
;MALDFLERLKVVRGRIPCLQSLVLRSCEILQAGRAELPGDIRGLFADAPCLRKVILHGAVYSHGNLIFPRHITHLATSDGTVSNLEAYQSLVERHLHIEYNRNISLPLDIFLPNVQRLLVPTFRMLANFCLPSLHDLTFTHSVSYVRGSIELVKDFLHRSQCSLTRLALYSAYRDNHILIQDSLIHGHFSGPRGGPPSHWG
;
A
#
# COMPACT_ATOMS: atom_id res chain seq x y z
N MET A 1 -25.17 -10.47 6.95
CA MET A 1 -24.20 -10.70 8.04
C MET A 1 -23.17 -9.58 8.21
N ALA A 2 -22.32 -9.26 7.23
CA ALA A 2 -21.32 -8.19 7.40
C ALA A 2 -21.94 -6.77 7.45
N LEU A 3 -22.98 -6.50 6.64
CA LEU A 3 -23.72 -5.24 6.70
C LEU A 3 -24.44 -5.07 8.04
N ASP A 4 -25.06 -6.13 8.56
CA ASP A 4 -25.74 -6.13 9.87
C ASP A 4 -24.76 -5.81 11.01
N PHE A 5 -23.50 -6.26 10.90
CA PHE A 5 -22.46 -5.90 11.85
C PHE A 5 -22.08 -4.41 11.76
N LEU A 6 -21.91 -3.87 10.55
CA LEU A 6 -21.64 -2.44 10.36
C LEU A 6 -22.81 -1.58 10.84
N GLU A 7 -24.05 -2.02 10.60
CA GLU A 7 -25.26 -1.37 11.11
C GLU A 7 -25.31 -1.39 12.65
N ARG A 8 -24.98 -2.52 13.28
CA ARG A 8 -24.84 -2.58 14.75
C ARG A 8 -23.73 -1.67 15.28
N LEU A 9 -22.64 -1.52 14.53
CA LEU A 9 -21.56 -0.61 14.90
C LEU A 9 -21.97 0.86 14.86
N LYS A 10 -22.95 1.26 14.03
CA LYS A 10 -23.47 2.64 14.02
C LYS A 10 -24.04 3.03 15.38
N VAL A 11 -24.71 2.09 16.05
CA VAL A 11 -25.29 2.31 17.39
C VAL A 11 -24.21 2.63 18.43
N VAL A 12 -22.99 2.12 18.23
CA VAL A 12 -21.86 2.35 19.14
C VAL A 12 -20.83 3.35 18.60
N ARG A 13 -21.09 4.03 17.47
CA ARG A 13 -20.14 4.98 16.81
C ARG A 13 -19.60 6.04 17.78
N GLY A 14 -20.43 6.58 18.66
CA GLY A 14 -20.01 7.56 19.68
C GLY A 14 -19.33 6.96 20.92
N ARG A 15 -19.26 5.63 21.04
CA ARG A 15 -18.75 4.89 22.20
C ARG A 15 -17.41 4.20 21.96
N ILE A 16 -16.79 4.40 20.79
CA ILE A 16 -15.47 3.83 20.47
C ILE A 16 -14.36 4.91 20.37
N PRO A 17 -14.31 5.94 21.26
CA PRO A 17 -13.26 6.96 21.17
C PRO A 17 -11.87 6.35 21.33
N CYS A 18 -11.75 5.21 22.01
CA CYS A 18 -10.49 4.52 22.27
C CYS A 18 -10.10 3.48 21.19
N LEU A 19 -10.82 3.38 20.06
CA LEU A 19 -10.47 2.40 19.03
C LEU A 19 -9.12 2.76 18.40
N GLN A 20 -8.09 1.98 18.68
CA GLN A 20 -6.74 2.20 18.12
C GLN A 20 -6.43 1.34 16.91
N SER A 21 -6.99 0.13 16.85
CA SER A 21 -6.79 -0.82 15.76
C SER A 21 -8.13 -1.40 15.31
N LEU A 22 -8.34 -1.42 14.00
CA LEU A 22 -9.50 -2.00 13.34
C LEU A 22 -9.02 -3.13 12.43
N VAL A 23 -9.57 -4.33 12.63
CA VAL A 23 -9.35 -5.46 11.73
C VAL A 23 -10.70 -5.90 11.21
N LEU A 24 -10.94 -5.69 9.92
CA LEU A 24 -12.13 -6.15 9.23
C LEU A 24 -11.74 -7.33 8.35
N ARG A 25 -12.19 -8.52 8.76
CA ARG A 25 -12.11 -9.72 7.95
C ARG A 25 -13.47 -9.95 7.33
N SER A 26 -13.52 -9.92 6.01
CA SER A 26 -14.73 -10.32 5.33
C SER A 26 -14.78 -11.84 5.19
N CYS A 27 -15.93 -12.42 5.52
CA CYS A 27 -16.28 -13.77 5.09
C CYS A 27 -16.93 -13.68 3.70
N GLU A 28 -16.70 -14.67 2.86
CA GLU A 28 -16.97 -14.78 1.40
C GLU A 28 -18.42 -14.51 0.91
N ILE A 29 -19.30 -14.00 1.77
CA ILE A 29 -20.76 -14.01 1.61
C ILE A 29 -21.28 -12.80 0.80
N LEU A 30 -20.44 -11.81 0.48
CA LEU A 30 -20.83 -10.63 -0.30
C LEU A 30 -20.45 -10.75 -1.79
N GLN A 31 -20.92 -11.81 -2.45
CA GLN A 31 -21.06 -11.83 -3.92
C GLN A 31 -22.41 -11.28 -4.40
N ALA A 32 -23.31 -10.92 -3.48
CA ALA A 32 -24.66 -10.50 -3.79
C ALA A 32 -24.73 -9.02 -4.21
N GLY A 33 -24.55 -8.77 -5.51
CA GLY A 33 -25.01 -7.57 -6.21
C GLY A 33 -24.15 -6.32 -6.03
N ARG A 34 -24.03 -5.52 -7.10
CA ARG A 34 -23.30 -4.24 -7.17
C ARG A 34 -23.94 -3.12 -6.33
N ALA A 35 -24.31 -3.38 -5.08
CA ALA A 35 -24.87 -2.36 -4.21
C ALA A 35 -23.74 -1.55 -3.55
N GLU A 36 -23.73 -0.24 -3.78
CA GLU A 36 -22.80 0.64 -3.08
C GLU A 36 -23.08 0.66 -1.57
N LEU A 37 -22.02 0.80 -0.77
CA LEU A 37 -22.18 0.98 0.68
C LEU A 37 -22.93 2.30 0.98
N PRO A 38 -23.96 2.28 1.83
CA PRO A 38 -24.62 3.49 2.31
C PRO A 38 -23.62 4.50 2.88
N GLY A 39 -23.81 5.80 2.59
CA GLY A 39 -22.85 6.86 2.92
C GLY A 39 -22.56 7.00 4.43
N ASP A 40 -23.55 6.72 5.26
CA ASP A 40 -23.43 6.69 6.72
C ASP A 40 -22.57 5.52 7.24
N ILE A 41 -22.54 4.39 6.53
CA ILE A 41 -21.62 3.28 6.82
C ILE A 41 -20.20 3.61 6.31
N ARG A 42 -20.08 4.27 5.15
CA ARG A 42 -18.78 4.67 4.60
C ARG A 42 -17.98 5.57 5.55
N GLY A 43 -18.68 6.49 6.23
CA GLY A 43 -18.09 7.41 7.21
C GLY A 43 -18.04 6.88 8.66
N LEU A 44 -18.38 5.60 8.90
CA LEU A 44 -18.53 5.06 10.26
C LEU A 44 -17.30 5.28 11.14
N PHE A 45 -16.10 5.16 10.56
CA PHE A 45 -14.83 5.31 11.26
C PHE A 45 -14.16 6.66 11.02
N ALA A 46 -14.72 7.55 10.20
CA ALA A 46 -14.08 8.81 9.79
C ALA A 46 -13.71 9.70 10.99
N ASP A 47 -14.51 9.64 12.05
CA ASP A 47 -14.34 10.44 13.27
C ASP A 47 -13.66 9.68 14.42
N ALA A 48 -13.12 8.48 14.20
CA ALA A 48 -12.48 7.70 15.26
C ALA A 48 -11.13 8.35 15.65
N PRO A 49 -11.03 9.06 16.79
CA PRO A 49 -9.92 9.98 17.05
C PRO A 49 -8.61 9.29 17.42
N CYS A 50 -8.69 8.03 17.87
CA CYS A 50 -7.55 7.23 18.26
C CYS A 50 -7.16 6.18 17.22
N LEU A 51 -7.89 6.07 16.09
CA LEU A 51 -7.69 4.99 15.14
C LEU A 51 -6.39 5.19 14.38
N ARG A 52 -5.42 4.29 14.58
CA ARG A 52 -4.09 4.36 13.96
C ARG A 52 -3.86 3.25 12.95
N LYS A 53 -4.43 2.07 13.19
CA LYS A 53 -4.17 0.86 12.40
C LYS A 53 -5.46 0.29 11.83
N VAL A 54 -5.47 0.10 10.51
CA VAL A 54 -6.59 -0.49 9.79
C VAL A 54 -6.08 -1.67 8.98
N ILE A 55 -6.72 -2.82 9.15
CA ILE A 55 -6.46 -4.03 8.36
C ILE A 55 -7.77 -4.48 7.72
N LEU A 56 -7.82 -4.47 6.40
CA LEU A 56 -8.95 -4.93 5.59
C LEU A 56 -8.54 -6.21 4.85
N HIS A 57 -9.23 -7.31 5.15
CA HIS A 57 -9.05 -8.60 4.49
C HIS A 57 -10.32 -8.98 3.71
N GLY A 58 -10.15 -9.37 2.45
CA GLY A 58 -11.17 -9.88 1.53
C GLY A 58 -11.62 -8.86 0.47
N ALA A 59 -12.06 -9.35 -0.68
CA ALA A 59 -12.44 -8.59 -1.89
C ALA A 59 -13.78 -7.84 -1.80
N VAL A 60 -14.28 -7.58 -0.59
CA VAL A 60 -15.68 -7.19 -0.36
C VAL A 60 -15.92 -5.69 -0.48
N TYR A 61 -14.88 -4.86 -0.41
CA TYR A 61 -15.06 -3.41 -0.44
C TYR A 61 -14.99 -2.80 -1.84
N SER A 62 -14.87 -3.63 -2.90
CA SER A 62 -14.77 -3.17 -4.30
C SER A 62 -15.98 -2.37 -4.78
N HIS A 63 -17.04 -2.27 -3.95
CA HIS A 63 -18.28 -1.58 -4.24
C HIS A 63 -18.57 -0.41 -3.28
N GLY A 64 -17.68 -0.08 -2.33
CA GLY A 64 -17.88 1.08 -1.47
C GLY A 64 -16.66 1.39 -0.62
N ASN A 65 -16.07 2.56 -0.87
CA ASN A 65 -14.85 2.96 -0.18
C ASN A 65 -15.20 3.41 1.25
N LEU A 66 -14.69 2.68 2.24
CA LEU A 66 -14.67 3.12 3.64
C LEU A 66 -13.77 4.35 3.75
N ILE A 67 -14.21 5.32 4.56
CA ILE A 67 -13.46 6.54 4.85
C ILE A 67 -12.90 6.40 6.26
N PHE A 68 -11.58 6.49 6.36
CA PHE A 68 -10.87 6.47 7.63
C PHE A 68 -10.40 7.87 8.00
N PRO A 69 -10.05 8.09 9.28
CA PRO A 69 -9.45 9.34 9.69
C PRO A 69 -8.13 9.58 8.95
N ARG A 70 -7.81 10.84 8.63
CA ARG A 70 -6.58 11.19 7.91
C ARG A 70 -5.29 10.88 8.70
N HIS A 71 -5.43 10.70 10.01
CA HIS A 71 -4.32 10.47 10.95
C HIS A 71 -3.98 8.99 11.16
N ILE A 72 -4.56 8.08 10.38
CA ILE A 72 -4.13 6.68 10.40
C ILE A 72 -2.66 6.60 9.98
N THR A 73 -1.91 5.71 10.63
CA THR A 73 -0.49 5.53 10.38
C THR A 73 -0.18 4.18 9.76
N HIS A 74 -1.08 3.20 9.90
CA HIS A 74 -0.93 1.85 9.37
C HIS A 74 -2.17 1.45 8.60
N LEU A 75 -2.00 1.11 7.32
CA LEU A 75 -3.07 0.62 6.47
C LEU A 75 -2.64 -0.67 5.78
N ALA A 76 -3.33 -1.76 6.08
CA ALA A 76 -3.26 -3.01 5.37
C ALA A 76 -4.57 -3.25 4.61
N THR A 77 -4.54 -3.41 3.30
CA THR A 77 -5.76 -3.66 2.51
C THR A 77 -5.51 -4.67 1.41
N SER A 78 -6.46 -5.59 1.24
CA SER A 78 -6.50 -6.51 0.12
C SER A 78 -7.33 -5.92 -1.01
N ASP A 79 -6.69 -5.33 -2.03
CA ASP A 79 -7.26 -4.55 -3.14
C ASP A 79 -7.25 -3.02 -2.98
N GLY A 80 -7.39 -2.30 -4.11
CA GLY A 80 -7.42 -0.85 -4.20
C GLY A 80 -8.69 -0.19 -3.64
N THR A 81 -9.40 -0.82 -2.70
CA THR A 81 -10.67 -0.33 -2.12
C THR A 81 -10.57 0.88 -1.23
N VAL A 82 -9.35 1.31 -0.93
CA VAL A 82 -9.18 2.63 -0.38
C VAL A 82 -8.98 3.59 -1.55
N SER A 83 -10.09 4.10 -2.09
CA SER A 83 -10.04 5.25 -2.99
C SER A 83 -9.42 6.45 -2.27
N ASN A 84 -8.71 7.29 -3.02
CA ASN A 84 -8.11 8.52 -2.49
C ASN A 84 -7.06 8.26 -1.40
N LEU A 85 -6.08 7.42 -1.74
CA LEU A 85 -4.93 7.13 -0.87
C LEU A 85 -4.14 8.38 -0.49
N GLU A 86 -4.12 9.37 -1.38
CA GLU A 86 -3.49 10.67 -1.21
C GLU A 86 -4.07 11.46 -0.02
N ALA A 87 -5.31 11.18 0.39
CA ALA A 87 -5.90 11.78 1.59
C ALA A 87 -5.24 11.33 2.89
N TYR A 88 -4.48 10.22 2.88
CA TYR A 88 -3.86 9.61 4.06
C TYR A 88 -2.38 9.94 4.15
N GLN A 89 -2.06 11.23 4.19
CA GLN A 89 -0.68 11.71 4.23
C GLN A 89 0.07 11.25 5.50
N SER A 90 -0.62 10.94 6.60
CA SER A 90 0.00 10.47 7.84
C SER A 90 0.42 8.98 7.84
N LEU A 91 0.22 8.25 6.74
CA LEU A 91 0.62 6.85 6.65
C LEU A 91 2.13 6.69 6.78
N VAL A 92 2.54 5.86 7.73
CA VAL A 92 3.94 5.48 8.00
C VAL A 92 4.20 4.06 7.50
N GLU A 93 3.26 3.15 7.68
CA GLU A 93 3.35 1.77 7.24
C GLU A 93 2.17 1.42 6.34
N ARG A 94 2.48 0.78 5.21
CA ARG A 94 1.49 0.42 4.22
C ARG A 94 1.67 -0.99 3.73
N HIS A 95 0.65 -1.81 3.94
CA HIS A 95 0.59 -3.18 3.44
C HIS A 95 -0.46 -3.30 2.35
N LEU A 96 -0.02 -3.50 1.12
CA LEU A 96 -0.89 -3.82 0.02
C LEU A 96 -0.86 -5.33 -0.14
N HIS A 97 -2.00 -5.95 0.10
CA HIS A 97 -2.25 -7.31 -0.32
C HIS A 97 -3.04 -7.20 -1.64
N ILE A 98 -2.62 -7.88 -2.70
CA ILE A 98 -3.48 -8.03 -3.89
C ILE A 98 -3.47 -9.52 -4.19
N GLU A 99 -4.66 -10.12 -4.18
CA GLU A 99 -4.83 -11.48 -4.65
C GLU A 99 -4.51 -11.53 -6.15
N TYR A 100 -3.72 -12.53 -6.53
CA TYR A 100 -2.97 -12.67 -7.79
C TYR A 100 -3.78 -12.56 -9.10
N ASN A 101 -5.09 -12.37 -9.04
CA ASN A 101 -6.01 -12.63 -10.15
C ASN A 101 -6.75 -11.39 -10.67
N ARG A 102 -6.32 -10.17 -10.31
CA ARG A 102 -6.95 -8.95 -10.83
C ARG A 102 -5.89 -7.98 -11.33
N ASN A 103 -5.91 -7.72 -12.64
CA ASN A 103 -5.26 -6.56 -13.25
C ASN A 103 -5.96 -5.29 -12.73
N ILE A 104 -5.64 -4.86 -11.52
CA ILE A 104 -6.17 -3.62 -10.96
C ILE A 104 -5.35 -2.48 -11.58
N SER A 105 -6.01 -1.65 -12.37
CA SER A 105 -5.47 -0.35 -12.77
C SER A 105 -5.47 0.57 -11.55
N LEU A 106 -4.30 0.78 -10.96
CA LEU A 106 -4.12 1.84 -9.98
C LEU A 106 -4.06 3.20 -10.70
N PRO A 107 -4.43 4.30 -10.05
CA PRO A 107 -4.12 5.63 -10.53
C PRO A 107 -2.62 5.76 -10.81
N LEU A 108 -2.25 6.48 -11.85
CA LEU A 108 -0.85 6.86 -12.06
C LEU A 108 -0.43 7.79 -10.92
N ASP A 109 0.77 7.56 -10.39
CA ASP A 109 1.49 8.48 -9.48
C ASP A 109 0.90 8.75 -8.08
N ILE A 110 0.61 7.70 -7.32
CA ILE A 110 0.24 7.80 -5.90
C ILE A 110 1.44 8.32 -5.09
N PHE A 111 1.33 9.56 -4.60
CA PHE A 111 2.33 10.20 -3.75
C PHE A 111 2.00 10.02 -2.25
N LEU A 112 2.91 9.42 -1.49
CA LEU A 112 2.76 9.28 -0.03
C LEU A 112 4.06 9.63 0.68
N PRO A 113 4.21 10.86 1.20
CA PRO A 113 5.50 11.38 1.63
C PRO A 113 6.04 10.70 2.89
N ASN A 114 5.18 10.14 3.74
CA ASN A 114 5.57 9.62 5.06
C ASN A 114 5.68 8.10 5.14
N VAL A 115 5.41 7.37 4.05
CA VAL A 115 5.44 5.91 4.06
C VAL A 115 6.89 5.42 4.13
N GLN A 116 7.25 4.84 5.27
CA GLN A 116 8.57 4.29 5.57
C GLN A 116 8.66 2.80 5.24
N ARG A 117 7.52 2.08 5.30
CA ARG A 117 7.46 0.64 5.01
C ARG A 117 6.38 0.33 4.00
N LEU A 118 6.76 -0.36 2.93
CA LEU A 118 5.86 -0.81 1.88
C LEU A 118 5.96 -2.33 1.72
N LEU A 119 4.83 -3.00 1.92
CA LEU A 119 4.63 -4.40 1.55
C LEU A 119 3.75 -4.46 0.30
N VAL A 120 4.23 -5.06 -0.79
CA VAL A 120 3.50 -5.21 -2.05
C VAL A 120 3.61 -6.64 -2.58
N PRO A 121 2.63 -7.18 -3.31
CA PRO A 121 2.75 -8.51 -3.89
C PRO A 121 3.69 -8.55 -5.09
N THR A 122 3.70 -7.54 -5.97
CA THR A 122 4.44 -7.60 -7.24
C THR A 122 5.20 -6.31 -7.54
N PHE A 123 6.28 -6.42 -8.33
CA PHE A 123 7.09 -5.29 -8.80
C PHE A 123 6.29 -4.28 -9.64
N ARG A 124 5.30 -4.73 -10.41
CA ARG A 124 4.49 -3.86 -11.29
C ARG A 124 3.76 -2.78 -10.52
N MET A 125 3.42 -3.02 -9.26
CA MET A 125 2.74 -2.04 -8.43
C MET A 125 3.59 -0.80 -8.16
N LEU A 126 4.92 -0.95 -8.13
CA LEU A 126 5.83 0.15 -7.88
C LEU A 126 5.70 1.28 -8.91
N ALA A 127 5.29 0.95 -10.14
CA ALA A 127 5.10 1.93 -11.22
C ALA A 127 4.15 3.07 -10.82
N ASN A 128 3.24 2.82 -9.88
CA ASN A 128 2.21 3.77 -9.46
C ASN A 128 2.55 4.50 -8.16
N PHE A 129 3.75 4.35 -7.60
CA PHE A 129 4.10 4.96 -6.32
C PHE A 129 5.27 5.94 -6.43
N CYS A 130 5.18 6.99 -5.62
CA CYS A 130 6.25 7.93 -5.31
C CYS A 130 6.34 8.10 -3.78
N LEU A 131 7.37 7.50 -3.17
CA LEU A 131 7.49 7.33 -1.71
C LEU A 131 8.85 7.84 -1.21
N PRO A 132 9.01 9.16 -1.01
CA PRO A 132 10.32 9.75 -0.69
C PRO A 132 10.92 9.30 0.65
N SER A 133 10.09 8.92 1.62
CA SER A 133 10.56 8.45 2.94
C SER A 133 10.67 6.93 3.04
N LEU A 134 10.60 6.18 1.93
CA LEU A 134 10.60 4.72 1.99
C LEU A 134 11.97 4.16 2.39
N HIS A 135 11.97 3.31 3.42
CA HIS A 135 13.17 2.65 3.95
C HIS A 135 13.12 1.12 3.82
N ASP A 136 11.91 0.53 3.97
CA ASP A 136 11.70 -0.92 3.93
C ASP A 136 10.74 -1.28 2.79
N LEU A 137 11.23 -2.04 1.81
CA LEU A 137 10.43 -2.57 0.72
C LEU A 137 10.37 -4.09 0.79
N THR A 138 9.16 -4.65 0.83
CA THR A 138 8.96 -6.11 0.87
C THR A 138 8.01 -6.56 -0.23
N PHE A 139 8.42 -7.57 -0.97
CA PHE A 139 7.59 -8.25 -1.96
C PHE A 139 7.03 -9.55 -1.39
N THR A 140 5.72 -9.76 -1.41
CA THR A 140 5.11 -10.99 -0.88
C THR A 140 5.00 -12.13 -1.89
N HIS A 141 5.06 -11.81 -3.19
CA HIS A 141 4.94 -12.80 -4.26
C HIS A 141 5.93 -12.51 -5.40
N SER A 142 7.19 -12.89 -5.19
CA SER A 142 8.19 -12.77 -6.24
C SER A 142 8.11 -13.93 -7.24
N VAL A 143 7.71 -13.65 -8.49
CA VAL A 143 7.95 -14.55 -9.63
C VAL A 143 9.30 -14.21 -10.24
N SER A 144 10.05 -15.25 -10.61
CA SER A 144 11.49 -15.32 -10.94
C SER A 144 12.01 -14.48 -12.12
N TYR A 145 11.35 -13.38 -12.50
CA TYR A 145 11.80 -12.49 -13.58
C TYR A 145 12.79 -11.44 -13.06
N VAL A 146 14.03 -11.88 -12.80
CA VAL A 146 15.07 -11.05 -12.17
C VAL A 146 15.38 -9.78 -12.96
N ARG A 147 15.51 -9.85 -14.29
CA ARG A 147 15.99 -8.72 -15.10
C ARG A 147 15.00 -7.54 -15.15
N GLY A 148 13.75 -7.81 -15.53
CA GLY A 148 12.72 -6.76 -15.61
C GLY A 148 12.34 -6.18 -14.25
N SER A 149 12.50 -6.97 -13.18
CA SER A 149 12.20 -6.51 -11.81
C SER A 149 13.22 -5.48 -11.31
N ILE A 150 14.50 -5.63 -11.68
CA ILE A 150 15.56 -4.68 -11.30
C ILE A 150 15.31 -3.29 -11.91
N GLU A 151 14.91 -3.24 -13.18
CA GLU A 151 14.60 -1.98 -13.87
C GLU A 151 13.41 -1.28 -13.20
N LEU A 152 12.32 -2.01 -12.92
CA LEU A 152 11.16 -1.46 -12.22
C LEU A 152 11.50 -0.91 -10.83
N VAL A 153 12.37 -1.59 -10.07
CA VAL A 153 12.83 -1.10 -8.76
C VAL A 153 13.70 0.15 -8.94
N LYS A 154 14.63 0.17 -9.89
CA LYS A 154 15.48 1.34 -10.15
C LYS A 154 14.66 2.57 -10.53
N ASP A 155 13.72 2.41 -11.46
CA ASP A 155 12.82 3.48 -11.90
C ASP A 155 12.00 4.00 -10.73
N PHE A 156 11.50 3.09 -9.88
CA PHE A 156 10.78 3.45 -8.67
C PHE A 156 11.65 4.23 -7.67
N LEU A 157 12.88 3.80 -7.40
CA LEU A 157 13.79 4.49 -6.49
C LEU A 157 14.15 5.88 -7.01
N HIS A 158 14.40 5.98 -8.32
CA HIS A 158 14.70 7.25 -8.98
C HIS A 158 13.51 8.20 -8.90
N ARG A 159 12.30 7.74 -9.28
CA ARG A 159 11.07 8.55 -9.21
C ARG A 159 10.74 8.97 -7.78
N SER A 160 10.89 8.06 -6.82
CA SER A 160 10.61 8.32 -5.42
C SER A 160 11.69 9.15 -4.74
N GLN A 161 12.88 9.30 -5.34
CA GLN A 161 14.04 9.94 -4.73
C GLN A 161 14.38 9.36 -3.33
N CYS A 162 14.17 8.06 -3.15
CA CYS A 162 14.38 7.38 -1.87
C CYS A 162 15.55 6.40 -1.93
N SER A 163 16.07 6.03 -0.77
CA SER A 163 17.09 5.00 -0.61
C SER A 163 16.57 3.91 0.32
N LEU A 164 16.59 2.67 -0.14
CA LEU A 164 16.16 1.54 0.67
C LEU A 164 17.26 1.12 1.63
N THR A 165 16.87 0.95 2.88
CA THR A 165 17.70 0.27 3.88
C THR A 165 17.49 -1.24 3.84
N ARG A 166 16.28 -1.69 3.49
CA ARG A 166 15.90 -3.10 3.49
C ARG A 166 15.06 -3.44 2.28
N LEU A 167 15.42 -4.53 1.62
CA LEU A 167 14.68 -5.11 0.51
C LEU A 167 14.45 -6.60 0.78
N ALA A 168 13.20 -7.01 0.94
CA ALA A 168 12.84 -8.40 1.19
C ALA A 168 12.00 -8.98 0.06
N LEU A 169 12.29 -10.23 -0.31
CA LEU A 169 11.59 -10.98 -1.36
C LEU A 169 11.05 -12.26 -0.74
N TYR A 170 9.73 -12.34 -0.58
CA TYR A 170 9.05 -13.57 -0.21
C TYR A 170 8.58 -14.28 -1.47
N SER A 171 8.97 -15.55 -1.58
CA SER A 171 8.43 -16.49 -2.54
C SER A 171 7.50 -17.44 -1.80
N ALA A 172 6.27 -17.60 -2.30
CA ALA A 172 5.32 -18.58 -1.80
C ALA A 172 5.52 -19.97 -2.45
N TYR A 173 6.57 -20.15 -3.25
CA TYR A 173 6.79 -21.40 -3.98
C TYR A 173 7.42 -22.46 -3.05
N ARG A 174 6.57 -23.31 -2.48
CA ARG A 174 6.86 -24.49 -1.63
C ARG A 174 7.69 -24.23 -0.38
N ASP A 175 7.02 -24.08 0.77
CA ASP A 175 7.41 -24.41 2.17
C ASP A 175 8.83 -24.11 2.71
N ASN A 176 9.72 -23.48 1.95
CA ASN A 176 11.05 -23.05 2.37
C ASN A 176 11.14 -21.54 2.19
N HIS A 177 10.95 -20.83 3.29
CA HIS A 177 11.04 -19.37 3.32
C HIS A 177 12.49 -18.87 3.41
N ILE A 178 12.65 -17.65 2.92
CA ILE A 178 13.69 -16.63 3.22
C ILE A 178 14.88 -16.60 2.25
N LEU A 179 14.85 -15.59 1.36
CA LEU A 179 16.06 -14.89 0.94
C LEU A 179 15.91 -13.41 1.34
N ILE A 180 16.40 -13.08 2.55
CA ILE A 180 16.61 -11.69 2.96
C ILE A 180 17.89 -11.25 2.26
N GLN A 181 17.77 -10.36 1.29
CA GLN A 181 18.92 -9.69 0.72
C GLN A 181 19.00 -8.28 1.32
N ASP A 182 19.69 -8.15 2.46
CA ASP A 182 20.10 -6.84 3.00
C ASP A 182 21.15 -6.24 2.05
N SER A 183 20.69 -5.70 0.92
CA SER A 183 21.53 -4.96 0.00
C SER A 183 21.45 -3.49 0.39
N LEU A 184 22.49 -2.98 1.04
CA LEU A 184 22.72 -1.54 1.12
C LEU A 184 22.93 -1.02 -0.30
N ILE A 185 21.86 -0.62 -0.99
CA ILE A 185 21.96 0.11 -2.25
C ILE A 185 22.36 1.55 -1.89
N HIS A 186 23.63 1.75 -1.52
CA HIS A 186 24.25 3.08 -1.51
C HIS A 186 24.51 3.47 -2.97
N GLY A 187 23.46 3.89 -3.67
CA GLY A 187 23.55 4.47 -5.00
C GLY A 187 23.93 5.94 -4.93
N HIS A 188 25.19 6.26 -4.61
CA HIS A 188 25.75 7.59 -4.91
C HIS A 188 25.98 7.66 -6.43
N PHE A 189 24.92 7.95 -7.20
CA PHE A 189 25.02 8.17 -8.63
C PHE A 189 25.42 9.63 -8.89
N SER A 190 26.71 9.90 -8.85
CA SER A 190 27.28 11.11 -9.46
C SER A 190 27.05 11.04 -10.97
N GLY A 191 26.14 11.87 -11.49
CA GLY A 191 25.95 12.05 -12.93
C GLY A 191 27.22 12.56 -13.62
N PRO A 192 27.40 12.30 -14.93
CA PRO A 192 28.56 12.79 -15.65
C PRO A 192 28.49 14.31 -15.71
N ARG A 193 29.49 15.00 -15.12
CA ARG A 193 29.75 16.41 -15.40
C ARG A 193 30.17 16.50 -16.87
N GLY A 194 29.22 16.87 -17.73
CA GLY A 194 29.52 17.31 -19.08
C GLY A 194 30.40 18.57 -19.00
N GLY A 195 31.71 18.38 -19.18
CA GLY A 195 32.61 19.48 -19.49
C GLY A 195 32.31 20.01 -20.89
N PRO A 196 32.34 21.33 -21.12
CA PRO A 196 32.10 21.88 -22.44
C PRO A 196 33.27 21.54 -23.38
N PRO A 197 33.01 21.30 -24.68
CA PRO A 197 34.06 21.06 -25.65
C PRO A 197 34.80 22.37 -25.94
N SER A 198 36.06 22.43 -25.53
CA SER A 198 37.03 23.41 -26.01
C SER A 198 37.50 23.04 -27.41
N HIS A 199 37.00 23.73 -28.43
CA HIS A 199 37.60 23.76 -29.76
C HIS A 199 38.45 25.03 -29.92
N TRP A 200 39.77 24.85 -29.99
CA TRP A 200 40.71 25.71 -30.68
C TRP A 200 41.78 24.80 -31.31
N GLY A 201 42.05 24.99 -32.60
CA GLY A 201 43.01 24.22 -33.40
C GLY A 201 42.51 24.04 -34.82
#